data_AF-A0A6J1LUK9-F1
#
_entry.id   AF-A0A6J1LUK9-F1
#
_cell.length_a   1.000
_cell.length_b   1.000
_cell.length_c   1.000
_cell.angle_alpha   90.00
_cell.angle_beta   90.00
_cell.angle_gamma   90.00
#
_symmetry.space_group_name_H-M   'P 1'
#
loop_
_entity.id
_entity.type
_entity.pdbx_description
1 polymer ?
#
loop_
_entity_poly.entity_id
_entity_poly.type
_entity_poly.pdbx_seq_one_letter_code
_entity_poly.pdbx_strand_id
1 'polypeptide(L)'
;MSTPVLYYLPPSPPCRSILLLAKMLDLNFELKIVNILEGEQLKPDFVAINPQHCVPTMNDEGLVLWESRAILSYLVAAYAKSDELYPTDVRVRAMVDQRLHFDLGTLYQRLTDFYFPTMFIGAPLDEGKRAKLAEAVGWFNSMLEGREYAAADHFTIADLTLLVTVSQLEAFGFEIRPYKHVKQWLELCKQHMAPYDYEELNASKAAMLADMFKAKMNQTGST
;
A
#
# COMPACT_ATOMS: atom_id res chain seq x y z
N MET A 1 26.52 -8.04 -5.39
CA MET A 1 25.56 -6.93 -5.48
C MET A 1 25.46 -6.33 -4.10
N SER A 2 25.48 -5.01 -4.00
CA SER A 2 25.27 -4.34 -2.72
C SER A 2 23.81 -4.46 -2.30
N THR A 3 23.53 -4.40 -1.01
CA THR A 3 22.16 -4.43 -0.49
C THR A 3 21.47 -3.10 -0.83
N PRO A 4 20.31 -3.10 -1.50
CA PRO A 4 19.58 -1.86 -1.79
C PRO A 4 19.15 -1.16 -0.49
N VAL A 5 19.09 0.17 -0.51
CA VAL A 5 18.63 0.99 0.62
C VAL A 5 17.15 1.31 0.44
N LEU A 6 16.36 1.23 1.51
CA LEU A 6 14.96 1.67 1.53
C LEU A 6 14.73 2.69 2.65
N TYR A 7 14.46 3.93 2.25
CA TYR A 7 13.97 4.98 3.13
C TYR A 7 12.47 4.80 3.32
N TYR A 8 12.03 4.56 4.56
CA TYR A 8 10.67 4.12 4.85
C TYR A 8 10.15 4.61 6.20
N LEU A 9 8.85 4.44 6.41
CA LEU A 9 8.22 4.59 7.71
C LEU A 9 7.31 3.37 7.94
N PRO A 10 7.47 2.60 9.03
CA PRO A 10 6.76 1.32 9.20
C PRO A 10 5.23 1.34 9.00
N PRO A 11 4.46 2.29 9.58
CA PRO A 11 3.01 2.36 9.35
C PRO A 11 2.60 2.76 7.92
N SER A 12 3.50 3.33 7.12
CA SER A 12 3.18 3.87 5.79
C SER A 12 2.71 2.76 4.84
N PRO A 13 1.45 2.80 4.35
CA PRO A 13 0.92 1.82 3.40
C PRO A 13 1.84 1.56 2.18
N PRO A 14 2.31 2.58 1.44
CA PRO A 14 3.18 2.32 0.29
C PRO A 14 4.52 1.67 0.69
N CYS A 15 5.06 1.93 1.89
CA CYS A 15 6.27 1.26 2.39
C CYS A 15 6.01 -0.21 2.70
N ARG A 16 4.87 -0.55 3.32
CA ARG A 16 4.48 -1.93 3.63
C ARG A 16 4.40 -2.79 2.38
N SER A 17 3.92 -2.23 1.27
CA SER A 17 3.90 -2.94 -0.02
C SER A 17 5.31 -3.38 -0.44
N ILE A 18 6.32 -2.50 -0.29
CA ILE A 18 7.69 -2.85 -0.66
C ILE A 18 8.25 -3.94 0.26
N LEU A 19 8.03 -3.84 1.57
CA LEU A 19 8.54 -4.81 2.54
C LEU A 19 7.92 -6.20 2.36
N LEU A 20 6.62 -6.28 2.08
CA LEU A 20 5.95 -7.55 1.77
C LEU A 20 6.53 -8.19 0.50
N LEU A 21 6.70 -7.41 -0.57
CA LEU A 21 7.29 -7.95 -1.80
C LEU A 21 8.75 -8.38 -1.57
N ALA A 22 9.53 -7.58 -0.83
CA ALA A 22 10.91 -7.92 -0.47
C ALA A 22 10.97 -9.29 0.22
N LYS A 23 10.05 -9.56 1.15
CA LYS A 23 9.95 -10.86 1.82
C LYS A 23 9.61 -11.99 0.86
N MET A 24 8.70 -11.79 -0.10
CA MET A 24 8.37 -12.79 -1.13
C MET A 24 9.56 -13.11 -2.04
N LEU A 25 10.41 -12.11 -2.32
CA LEU A 25 11.58 -12.25 -3.18
C LEU A 25 12.84 -12.73 -2.43
N ASP A 26 12.77 -12.92 -1.11
CA ASP A 26 13.94 -13.14 -0.25
C ASP A 26 15.02 -12.05 -0.43
N LEU A 27 14.57 -10.81 -0.62
CA LEU A 27 15.40 -9.63 -0.84
C LEU A 27 15.55 -8.83 0.46
N ASN A 28 16.80 -8.60 0.86
CA ASN A 28 17.11 -7.77 2.01
C ASN A 28 17.31 -6.31 1.59
N PHE A 29 16.84 -5.38 2.43
CA PHE A 29 17.10 -3.95 2.30
C PHE A 29 17.93 -3.45 3.50
N GLU A 30 18.81 -2.47 3.26
CA GLU A 30 19.27 -1.56 4.31
C GLU A 30 18.13 -0.58 4.62
N LEU A 31 17.42 -0.82 5.71
CA LEU A 31 16.25 -0.02 6.09
C LEU A 31 16.66 1.27 6.81
N LYS A 32 16.20 2.43 6.29
CA LYS A 32 16.40 3.76 6.89
C LYS A 32 15.06 4.36 7.26
N ILE A 33 14.80 4.53 8.55
CA ILE A 33 13.58 5.19 9.01
C ILE A 33 13.66 6.67 8.67
N VAL A 34 12.59 7.21 8.08
CA VAL A 34 12.38 8.66 7.88
C VAL A 34 11.06 9.03 8.54
N ASN A 35 11.13 9.73 9.67
CA ASN A 35 9.96 10.10 10.45
C ASN A 35 9.23 11.29 9.81
N ILE A 36 8.16 11.00 9.06
CA ILE A 36 7.41 12.03 8.35
C ILE A 36 6.62 12.97 9.28
N LEU A 37 6.33 12.53 10.50
CA LEU A 37 5.62 13.31 11.51
C LEU A 37 6.52 14.40 12.12
N GLU A 38 7.83 14.15 12.14
CA GLU A 38 8.86 15.09 12.60
C GLU A 38 9.46 15.91 11.44
N GLY A 39 8.96 15.72 10.21
CA GLY A 39 9.40 16.47 9.04
C GLY A 39 10.79 16.07 8.54
N GLU A 40 11.30 14.88 8.87
CA GLU A 40 12.65 14.46 8.47
C GLU A 40 12.87 14.39 6.96
N GLN A 41 11.81 14.08 6.22
CA GLN A 41 11.80 14.09 4.75
C GLN A 41 12.06 15.49 4.16
N LEU A 42 11.82 16.55 4.93
CA LEU A 42 12.03 17.94 4.47
C LEU A 42 13.47 18.41 4.68
N LYS A 43 14.32 17.63 5.37
CA LYS A 43 15.73 17.97 5.59
C LYS A 43 16.46 18.03 4.24
N PRO A 44 17.40 18.99 4.03
CA PRO A 44 18.10 19.16 2.76
C PRO A 44 18.75 17.89 2.23
N ASP A 45 19.31 17.06 3.12
CA ASP A 45 19.98 15.81 2.74
C ASP A 45 19.00 14.79 2.12
N PHE A 46 17.75 14.72 2.59
CA PHE A 46 16.75 13.83 2.01
C PHE A 46 16.16 14.42 0.72
N VAL A 47 15.93 15.73 0.68
CA VAL A 47 15.45 16.44 -0.52
C VAL A 47 16.46 16.30 -1.68
N ALA A 48 17.77 16.28 -1.37
CA ALA A 48 18.82 16.04 -2.35
C ALA A 48 18.78 14.62 -2.96
N ILE A 49 18.23 13.64 -2.23
CA ILE A 49 18.01 12.27 -2.71
C ILE A 49 16.73 12.20 -3.54
N ASN A 50 15.62 12.72 -3.00
CA ASN A 50 14.32 12.71 -3.64
C ASN A 50 13.69 14.12 -3.56
N PRO A 51 13.54 14.83 -4.69
CA PRO A 51 12.97 16.17 -4.70
C PRO A 51 11.49 16.21 -4.30
N GLN A 52 10.74 15.10 -4.46
CA GLN A 52 9.37 14.93 -3.97
C GLN A 52 9.32 14.58 -2.48
N HIS A 53 10.48 14.37 -1.84
CA HIS A 53 10.66 14.19 -0.40
C HIS A 53 9.63 13.26 0.23
N CYS A 54 9.43 12.07 -0.37
CA CYS A 54 8.43 11.10 0.05
C CYS A 54 9.04 9.75 0.42
N VAL A 55 8.27 8.94 1.16
CA VAL A 55 8.57 7.53 1.40
C VAL A 55 7.47 6.64 0.79
N PRO A 56 7.81 5.46 0.25
CA PRO A 56 9.14 4.88 0.16
C PRO A 56 10.02 5.59 -0.89
N THR A 57 11.31 5.68 -0.60
CA THR A 57 12.36 5.99 -1.58
C THR A 57 13.40 4.88 -1.51
N MET A 58 13.73 4.26 -2.63
CA MET A 58 14.73 3.22 -2.75
C MET A 58 16.00 3.78 -3.41
N ASN A 59 17.16 3.28 -3.01
CA ASN A 59 18.41 3.44 -3.75
C ASN A 59 19.04 2.07 -3.97
N ASP A 60 19.09 1.64 -5.22
CA ASP A 60 19.71 0.38 -5.64
C ASP A 60 20.91 0.68 -6.52
N GLU A 61 22.12 0.55 -5.97
CA GLU A 61 23.39 0.79 -6.69
C GLU A 61 23.45 2.14 -7.44
N GLY A 62 22.83 3.19 -6.88
CA GLY A 62 22.77 4.53 -7.46
C GLY A 62 21.50 4.82 -8.26
N LEU A 63 20.67 3.82 -8.55
CA LEU A 63 19.31 4.01 -9.04
C LEU A 63 18.40 4.44 -7.89
N VAL A 64 18.17 5.74 -7.78
CA VAL A 64 17.19 6.30 -6.83
C VAL A 64 15.80 6.28 -7.46
N LEU A 65 14.84 5.61 -6.80
CA LEU A 65 13.47 5.46 -7.27
C LEU A 65 12.47 5.65 -6.12
N TRP A 66 11.45 6.47 -6.35
CA TRP A 66 10.26 6.58 -5.50
C TRP A 66 9.01 6.20 -6.31
N GLU A 67 7.83 6.29 -5.70
CA GLU A 67 6.56 5.68 -6.16
C GLU A 67 6.52 4.17 -5.93
N SER A 68 5.77 3.75 -4.90
CA SER A 68 5.73 2.35 -4.46
C SER A 68 5.40 1.36 -5.57
N ARG A 69 4.44 1.65 -6.44
CA ARG A 69 4.03 0.72 -7.53
C ARG A 69 5.11 0.60 -8.62
N ALA A 70 5.85 1.68 -8.88
CA ALA A 70 7.01 1.64 -9.77
C ALA A 70 8.12 0.77 -9.14
N ILE A 71 8.42 0.97 -7.85
CA ILE A 71 9.38 0.14 -7.12
C ILE A 71 8.95 -1.34 -7.14
N LEU A 72 7.68 -1.68 -6.91
CA LEU A 72 7.19 -3.07 -6.99
C LEU A 72 7.48 -3.69 -8.36
N SER A 73 7.14 -2.98 -9.44
CA SER A 73 7.38 -3.47 -10.81
C SER A 73 8.87 -3.65 -11.10
N TYR A 74 9.72 -2.74 -10.63
CA TYR A 74 11.17 -2.81 -10.76
C TYR A 74 11.73 -4.02 -10.01
N LEU A 75 11.36 -4.21 -8.75
CA LEU A 75 11.88 -5.29 -7.91
C LEU A 75 11.54 -6.67 -8.47
N VAL A 76 10.33 -6.85 -9.00
CA VAL A 76 9.99 -8.10 -9.69
C VAL A 76 10.85 -8.28 -10.94
N ALA A 77 10.97 -7.26 -11.78
CA ALA A 77 11.74 -7.35 -13.02
C ALA A 77 13.25 -7.58 -12.79
N ALA A 78 13.81 -7.03 -11.70
CA ALA A 78 15.25 -7.08 -11.42
C ALA A 78 15.66 -8.32 -10.58
N TYR A 79 14.81 -8.77 -9.66
CA TYR A 79 15.20 -9.77 -8.66
C TYR A 79 14.34 -11.03 -8.62
N ALA A 80 13.13 -11.03 -9.20
CA ALA A 80 12.30 -12.23 -9.15
C ALA A 80 12.86 -13.35 -10.04
N LYS A 81 12.70 -14.59 -9.57
CA LYS A 81 13.12 -15.79 -10.30
C LYS A 81 12.16 -16.17 -11.44
N SER A 82 10.94 -15.64 -11.39
CA SER A 82 9.89 -15.81 -12.39
C SER A 82 9.17 -14.49 -12.61
N ASP A 83 8.43 -14.38 -13.71
CA ASP A 83 7.58 -13.22 -14.00
C ASP A 83 6.16 -13.37 -13.42
N GLU A 84 5.87 -14.39 -12.62
CA GLU A 84 4.51 -14.67 -12.11
C GLU A 84 3.90 -13.50 -11.35
N LEU A 85 4.67 -12.78 -10.52
CA LEU A 85 4.17 -11.63 -9.78
C LEU A 85 3.92 -10.40 -10.67
N TYR A 86 4.55 -10.34 -11.84
CA TYR A 86 4.36 -9.28 -12.83
C TYR A 86 4.60 -9.83 -14.25
N PRO A 87 3.60 -10.51 -14.85
CA PRO A 87 3.77 -11.33 -16.06
C PRO A 87 4.27 -10.53 -17.26
N THR A 88 5.12 -11.12 -18.10
CA THR A 88 5.64 -10.47 -19.32
C THR A 88 4.65 -10.49 -20.49
N ASP A 89 3.64 -11.37 -20.44
CA ASP A 89 2.52 -11.32 -21.38
C ASP A 89 1.84 -9.95 -21.32
N VAL A 90 1.80 -9.25 -22.45
CA VAL A 90 1.35 -7.85 -22.51
C VAL A 90 -0.12 -7.71 -22.10
N ARG A 91 -0.96 -8.71 -22.35
CA ARG A 91 -2.39 -8.64 -22.02
C ARG A 91 -2.61 -8.83 -20.53
N VAL A 92 -1.91 -9.78 -19.91
CA VAL A 92 -1.97 -9.99 -18.46
C VAL A 92 -1.34 -8.80 -17.73
N ARG A 93 -0.18 -8.32 -18.21
CA ARG A 93 0.48 -7.12 -17.68
C ARG A 93 -0.42 -5.90 -17.70
N ALA A 94 -1.13 -5.67 -18.81
CA ALA A 94 -2.07 -4.56 -18.91
C ALA A 94 -3.17 -4.61 -17.84
N MET A 95 -3.63 -5.81 -17.46
CA MET A 95 -4.58 -5.97 -16.36
C MET A 95 -3.95 -5.66 -15.00
N VAL A 96 -2.71 -6.11 -14.76
CA VAL A 96 -1.97 -5.78 -13.52
C VAL A 96 -1.75 -4.27 -13.41
N ASP A 97 -1.24 -3.65 -14.47
CA ASP A 97 -0.98 -2.21 -14.52
C ASP A 97 -2.28 -1.42 -14.28
N GLN A 98 -3.39 -1.82 -14.92
CA GLN A 98 -4.67 -1.16 -14.70
C GLN A 98 -5.10 -1.23 -13.22
N ARG A 99 -4.89 -2.36 -12.53
CA ARG A 99 -5.21 -2.49 -11.10
C ARG A 99 -4.27 -1.67 -10.22
N LEU A 100 -2.98 -1.59 -10.55
CA LEU A 100 -2.02 -0.70 -9.87
C LEU A 100 -2.44 0.76 -9.99
N HIS A 101 -2.82 1.20 -11.20
CA HIS A 101 -3.32 2.55 -11.45
C HIS A 101 -4.66 2.82 -10.77
N PHE A 102 -5.58 1.85 -10.74
CA PHE A 102 -6.81 1.95 -9.96
C PHE A 102 -6.54 2.11 -8.47
N ASP A 103 -5.61 1.33 -7.91
CA ASP A 103 -5.26 1.49 -6.49
C ASP A 103 -4.68 2.88 -6.24
N LEU A 104 -3.73 3.37 -7.06
CA LEU A 104 -3.11 4.70 -6.86
C LEU A 104 -4.10 5.85 -7.06
N GLY A 105 -4.73 5.93 -8.22
CA GLY A 105 -5.53 7.08 -8.63
C GLY A 105 -6.97 7.05 -8.14
N THR A 106 -7.44 5.95 -7.57
CA THR A 106 -8.83 5.80 -7.14
C THR A 106 -8.96 5.28 -5.72
N LEU A 107 -8.56 4.03 -5.43
CA LEU A 107 -8.89 3.41 -4.15
C LEU A 107 -8.07 4.01 -3.00
N TYR A 108 -6.74 3.98 -3.11
CA TYR A 108 -5.83 4.57 -2.12
C TYR A 108 -6.01 6.08 -2.03
N GLN A 109 -6.18 6.77 -3.17
CA GLN A 109 -6.47 8.22 -3.15
C GLN A 109 -7.75 8.56 -2.37
N ARG A 110 -8.84 7.81 -2.57
CA ARG A 110 -10.09 8.06 -1.83
C ARG A 110 -9.98 7.68 -0.36
N LEU A 111 -9.15 6.69 -0.02
CA LEU A 111 -8.81 6.35 1.37
C LEU A 111 -8.08 7.53 2.02
N THR A 112 -7.03 8.05 1.39
CA THR A 112 -6.25 9.16 1.95
C THR A 112 -7.08 10.43 2.02
N ASP A 113 -7.87 10.76 1.00
CA ASP A 113 -8.77 11.92 0.99
C ASP A 113 -9.74 11.92 2.17
N PHE A 114 -10.24 10.74 2.56
CA PHE A 114 -11.20 10.58 3.65
C PHE A 114 -10.54 10.57 5.04
N TYR A 115 -9.50 9.76 5.24
CA TYR A 115 -8.92 9.53 6.58
C TYR A 115 -7.79 10.50 6.96
N PHE A 116 -6.94 10.90 6.00
CA PHE A 116 -5.70 11.59 6.32
C PHE A 116 -5.88 13.07 6.74
N PRO A 117 -6.81 13.85 6.18
CA PRO A 117 -7.09 15.20 6.69
C PRO A 117 -7.45 15.20 8.18
N THR A 118 -8.27 14.25 8.61
CA THR A 118 -8.60 14.08 10.03
C THR A 118 -7.36 13.72 10.84
N MET A 119 -6.58 12.75 10.39
CA MET A 119 -5.38 12.28 11.10
C MET A 119 -4.31 13.37 11.27
N PHE A 120 -3.99 14.12 10.21
CA PHE A 120 -2.86 15.05 10.23
C PHE A 120 -3.25 16.45 10.70
N ILE A 121 -4.43 16.95 10.31
CA ILE A 121 -4.84 18.33 10.61
C ILE A 121 -6.11 18.43 11.47
N GLY A 122 -6.69 17.31 11.90
CA GLY A 122 -7.86 17.30 12.76
C GLY A 122 -9.16 17.74 12.07
N ALA A 123 -9.23 17.67 10.75
CA ALA A 123 -10.46 17.98 10.02
C ALA A 123 -11.58 16.98 10.37
N PRO A 124 -12.86 17.39 10.40
CA PRO A 124 -13.97 16.46 10.56
C PRO A 124 -14.04 15.47 9.39
N LEU A 125 -14.58 14.28 9.64
CA LEU A 125 -14.85 13.31 8.59
C LEU A 125 -15.91 13.86 7.62
N ASP A 126 -15.64 13.69 6.33
CA ASP A 126 -16.49 14.19 5.24
C ASP A 126 -17.30 13.04 4.64
N GLU A 127 -18.62 13.07 4.81
CA GLU A 127 -19.54 12.03 4.30
C GLU A 127 -19.56 11.96 2.76
N GLY A 128 -19.30 13.06 2.06
CA GLY A 128 -19.15 13.06 0.60
C GLY A 128 -17.91 12.29 0.15
N LYS A 129 -16.79 12.44 0.89
CA LYS A 129 -15.58 11.64 0.66
C LYS A 129 -15.77 10.18 1.06
N ARG A 130 -16.52 9.92 2.15
CA ARG A 130 -16.90 8.56 2.56
C ARG A 130 -17.69 7.84 1.45
N ALA A 131 -18.66 8.52 0.86
CA ALA A 131 -19.47 7.96 -0.23
C ALA A 131 -18.61 7.64 -1.46
N LYS A 132 -17.67 8.52 -1.84
CA LYS A 132 -16.69 8.24 -2.90
C LYS A 132 -15.82 7.04 -2.55
N LEU A 133 -15.30 6.94 -1.33
CA LEU A 133 -14.53 5.78 -0.92
C LEU A 133 -15.36 4.48 -1.04
N ALA A 134 -16.60 4.48 -0.56
CA ALA A 134 -17.52 3.35 -0.68
C ALA A 134 -17.78 2.96 -2.15
N GLU A 135 -17.97 3.94 -3.04
CA GLU A 135 -18.10 3.72 -4.48
C GLU A 135 -16.86 3.02 -5.06
N ALA A 136 -15.65 3.42 -4.67
CA ALA A 136 -14.42 2.78 -5.15
C ALA A 136 -14.27 1.34 -4.66
N VAL A 137 -14.64 1.06 -3.40
CA VAL A 137 -14.71 -0.32 -2.89
C VAL A 137 -15.76 -1.13 -3.64
N GLY A 138 -16.90 -0.51 -4.00
CA GLY A 138 -17.92 -1.09 -4.86
C GLY A 138 -17.41 -1.47 -6.25
N TRP A 139 -16.69 -0.57 -6.91
CA TRP A 139 -16.05 -0.88 -8.20
C TRP A 139 -15.05 -2.04 -8.07
N PHE A 140 -14.22 -2.04 -7.03
CA PHE A 140 -13.28 -3.13 -6.81
C PHE A 140 -14.00 -4.47 -6.57
N ASN A 141 -15.10 -4.45 -5.82
CA ASN A 141 -15.95 -5.62 -5.62
C ASN A 141 -16.50 -6.18 -6.95
N SER A 142 -16.93 -5.31 -7.87
CA SER A 142 -17.34 -5.73 -9.22
C SER A 142 -16.17 -6.23 -10.07
N MET A 143 -14.98 -5.64 -9.93
CA MET A 143 -13.78 -6.12 -10.65
C MET A 143 -13.35 -7.53 -10.24
N LEU A 144 -13.74 -7.98 -9.04
CA LEU A 144 -13.48 -9.31 -8.50
C LEU A 144 -14.59 -10.33 -8.82
N GLU A 145 -15.68 -9.92 -9.47
CA GLU A 145 -16.75 -10.85 -9.81
C GLU A 145 -16.25 -11.94 -10.78
N GLY A 146 -16.38 -13.20 -10.37
CA GLY A 146 -15.90 -14.35 -11.13
C GLY A 146 -14.37 -14.53 -11.12
N ARG A 147 -13.64 -13.87 -10.21
CA ARG A 147 -12.18 -13.96 -10.10
C ARG A 147 -11.74 -14.23 -8.66
N GLU A 148 -10.64 -14.94 -8.51
CA GLU A 148 -10.00 -15.16 -7.21
C GLU A 148 -9.01 -14.05 -6.87
N TYR A 149 -8.22 -13.60 -7.84
CA TYR A 149 -7.25 -12.52 -7.72
C TYR A 149 -7.64 -11.31 -8.59
N ALA A 150 -7.07 -10.15 -8.29
CA ALA A 150 -7.52 -8.86 -8.80
C ALA A 150 -7.28 -8.70 -10.32
N ALA A 151 -6.17 -9.23 -10.83
CA ALA A 151 -5.69 -8.97 -12.19
C ALA A 151 -5.46 -10.21 -13.05
N ALA A 152 -5.12 -11.34 -12.44
CA ALA A 152 -4.80 -12.61 -13.10
C ALA A 152 -5.46 -13.79 -12.39
N ASP A 153 -5.22 -15.00 -12.86
CA ASP A 153 -5.69 -16.23 -12.21
C ASP A 153 -4.75 -16.68 -11.06
N HIS A 154 -3.74 -15.88 -10.75
CA HIS A 154 -2.77 -16.05 -9.66
C HIS A 154 -2.48 -14.70 -9.00
N PHE A 155 -1.83 -14.73 -7.83
CA PHE A 155 -1.47 -13.54 -7.07
C PHE A 155 -0.40 -12.71 -7.79
N THR A 156 -0.59 -11.39 -7.86
CA THR A 156 0.34 -10.46 -8.51
C THR A 156 0.67 -9.27 -7.62
N ILE A 157 1.58 -8.39 -8.06
CA ILE A 157 1.86 -7.12 -7.36
C ILE A 157 0.62 -6.20 -7.27
N ALA A 158 -0.40 -6.40 -8.12
CA ALA A 158 -1.67 -5.70 -7.97
C ALA A 158 -2.41 -6.13 -6.70
N ASP A 159 -2.51 -7.44 -6.46
CA ASP A 159 -3.11 -7.98 -5.23
C ASP A 159 -2.36 -7.51 -3.99
N LEU A 160 -1.03 -7.48 -4.06
CA LEU A 160 -0.18 -7.05 -2.95
C LEU A 160 -0.45 -5.60 -2.54
N THR A 161 -0.50 -4.65 -3.49
CA THR A 161 -0.73 -3.25 -3.15
C THR A 161 -2.18 -2.99 -2.73
N LEU A 162 -3.14 -3.65 -3.39
CA LEU A 162 -4.55 -3.59 -3.02
C LEU A 162 -4.78 -4.18 -1.62
N LEU A 163 -4.09 -5.28 -1.26
CA LEU A 163 -4.20 -5.95 0.04
C LEU A 163 -3.85 -4.96 1.15
N VAL A 164 -2.75 -4.24 0.99
CA VAL A 164 -2.29 -3.21 1.92
C VAL A 164 -3.32 -2.08 2.06
N THR A 165 -3.92 -1.62 0.95
CA THR A 165 -4.96 -0.59 0.95
C THR A 165 -6.24 -1.07 1.64
N VAL A 166 -6.75 -2.25 1.29
CA VAL A 166 -8.01 -2.78 1.83
C VAL A 166 -7.86 -3.22 3.28
N SER A 167 -6.73 -3.82 3.67
CA SER A 167 -6.47 -4.14 5.08
C SER A 167 -6.35 -2.87 5.93
N GLN A 168 -5.87 -1.76 5.35
CA GLN A 168 -5.86 -0.47 6.03
C GLN A 168 -7.28 0.09 6.22
N LEU A 169 -8.17 -0.06 5.23
CA LEU A 169 -9.59 0.27 5.38
C LEU A 169 -10.23 -0.54 6.52
N GLU A 170 -9.97 -1.84 6.57
CA GLU A 170 -10.43 -2.71 7.65
C GLU A 170 -9.94 -2.22 9.02
N ALA A 171 -8.65 -1.91 9.13
CA ALA A 171 -8.05 -1.39 10.37
C ALA A 171 -8.65 -0.04 10.81
N PHE A 172 -9.00 0.83 9.86
CA PHE A 172 -9.71 2.08 10.14
C PHE A 172 -11.21 1.89 10.48
N GLY A 173 -11.71 0.65 10.46
CA GLY A 173 -13.11 0.34 10.79
C GLY A 173 -14.09 0.56 9.64
N PHE A 174 -13.62 0.65 8.39
CA PHE A 174 -14.50 0.65 7.23
C PHE A 174 -15.23 -0.69 7.11
N GLU A 175 -16.55 -0.68 6.91
CA GLU A 175 -17.32 -1.91 6.81
C GLU A 175 -17.14 -2.60 5.45
N ILE A 176 -16.30 -3.64 5.41
CA ILE A 176 -16.06 -4.45 4.21
C ILE A 176 -17.16 -5.52 4.00
N ARG A 177 -17.90 -5.88 5.06
CA ARG A 177 -18.93 -6.95 5.03
C ARG A 177 -19.94 -6.87 3.86
N PRO A 178 -20.43 -5.69 3.45
CA PRO A 178 -21.34 -5.58 2.30
C PRO A 178 -20.72 -5.97 0.95
N TYR A 179 -19.39 -5.94 0.83
CA TYR A 179 -18.64 -6.20 -0.40
C TYR A 179 -18.13 -7.64 -0.39
N LYS A 180 -19.03 -8.59 -0.70
CA LYS A 180 -18.77 -10.04 -0.60
C LYS A 180 -17.48 -10.50 -1.29
N HIS A 181 -17.18 -9.99 -2.48
CA HIS A 181 -16.01 -10.41 -3.26
C HIS A 181 -14.73 -9.81 -2.68
N VAL A 182 -14.77 -8.54 -2.25
CA VAL A 182 -13.64 -7.90 -1.55
C VAL A 182 -13.32 -8.64 -0.26
N LYS A 183 -14.34 -9.01 0.53
CA LYS A 183 -14.13 -9.77 1.76
C LYS A 183 -13.47 -11.12 1.48
N GLN A 184 -13.97 -11.88 0.51
CA GLN A 184 -13.42 -13.19 0.14
C GLN A 184 -11.97 -13.08 -0.36
N TRP A 185 -11.72 -12.14 -1.27
CA TRP A 185 -10.40 -11.83 -1.81
C TRP A 185 -9.43 -11.38 -0.70
N LEU A 186 -9.89 -10.54 0.24
CA LEU A 186 -9.04 -10.06 1.35
C LEU A 186 -8.56 -11.22 2.21
N GLU A 187 -9.45 -12.15 2.58
CA GLU A 187 -9.08 -13.32 3.38
C GLU A 187 -8.15 -14.28 2.61
N LEU A 188 -8.39 -14.47 1.31
CA LEU A 188 -7.50 -15.23 0.43
C LEU A 188 -6.10 -14.61 0.38
N CYS A 189 -6.00 -13.29 0.18
CA CYS A 189 -4.72 -12.59 0.12
C CYS A 189 -3.99 -12.58 1.46
N LYS A 190 -4.69 -12.45 2.60
CA LYS A 190 -4.12 -12.61 3.94
C LYS A 190 -3.51 -14.00 4.12
N GLN A 191 -4.22 -15.05 3.71
CA GLN A 191 -3.73 -16.43 3.78
C GLN A 191 -2.53 -16.65 2.87
N HIS A 192 -2.59 -16.15 1.63
CA HIS A 192 -1.47 -16.20 0.68
C HIS A 192 -0.22 -15.52 1.27
N MET A 193 -0.39 -14.40 1.95
CA MET A 193 0.72 -13.62 2.51
C MET A 193 1.17 -14.08 3.90
N ALA A 194 0.44 -14.99 4.56
CA ALA A 194 0.77 -15.47 5.92
C ALA A 194 2.20 -16.02 6.07
N PRO A 195 2.76 -16.78 5.10
CA PRO A 195 4.15 -17.25 5.18
C PRO A 195 5.22 -16.16 4.98
N TYR A 196 4.81 -14.95 4.57
CA TYR A 196 5.69 -13.83 4.21
C TYR A 196 5.57 -12.69 5.24
N ASP A 197 5.49 -13.05 6.52
CA ASP A 197 5.46 -12.13 7.67
C ASP A 197 4.35 -11.06 7.59
N TYR A 198 3.20 -11.41 7.00
CA TYR A 198 2.07 -10.49 6.82
C TYR A 198 1.62 -9.81 8.12
N GLU A 199 1.60 -10.54 9.24
CA GLU A 199 1.17 -10.00 10.52
C GLU A 199 2.12 -8.90 11.02
N GLU A 200 3.43 -9.14 10.92
CA GLU A 200 4.46 -8.21 11.39
C GLU A 200 4.62 -7.01 10.45
N LEU A 201 4.68 -7.27 9.14
CA LEU A 201 4.98 -6.25 8.13
C LEU A 201 3.75 -5.44 7.72
N ASN A 202 2.55 -6.00 7.85
CA ASN A 202 1.32 -5.34 7.39
C ASN A 202 0.26 -5.16 8.49
N ALA A 203 -0.26 -6.24 9.08
CA ALA A 203 -1.45 -6.16 9.94
C ALA A 203 -1.19 -5.29 11.19
N SER A 204 -0.10 -5.57 11.92
CA SER A 204 0.29 -4.79 13.10
C SER A 204 0.56 -3.31 12.77
N LYS A 205 1.14 -3.04 11.60
CA LYS A 205 1.48 -1.69 11.14
C LYS A 205 0.25 -0.92 10.65
N ALA A 206 -0.72 -1.61 10.07
CA ALA A 206 -2.03 -1.03 9.74
C ALA A 206 -2.81 -0.67 11.01
N ALA A 207 -2.74 -1.52 12.05
CA ALA A 207 -3.33 -1.23 13.36
C ALA A 207 -2.67 0.00 14.01
N MET A 208 -1.34 0.12 13.95
CA MET A 208 -0.63 1.32 14.44
C MET A 208 -1.15 2.60 13.77
N LEU A 209 -1.30 2.60 12.44
CA LEU A 209 -1.84 3.76 11.73
C LEU A 209 -3.30 4.05 12.10
N ALA A 210 -4.11 3.00 12.31
CA ALA A 210 -5.48 3.14 12.78
C ALA A 210 -5.57 3.71 14.19
N ASP A 211 -4.67 3.33 15.08
CA ASP A 211 -4.64 3.86 16.45
C ASP A 211 -4.21 5.33 16.48
N MET A 212 -3.30 5.76 15.59
CA MET A 212 -3.00 7.18 15.38
C MET A 212 -4.25 7.97 14.95
N PHE A 213 -5.03 7.42 14.01
CA PHE A 213 -6.29 8.03 13.57
C PHE A 213 -7.30 8.15 14.71
N LYS A 214 -7.53 7.06 15.46
CA LYS A 214 -8.45 7.05 16.63
C LYS A 214 -8.01 8.04 17.71
N ALA A 215 -6.71 8.11 18.00
CA ALA A 215 -6.17 9.05 18.97
C ALA A 215 -6.47 10.50 18.56
N LYS A 216 -6.33 10.82 17.27
CA LYS A 216 -6.66 12.16 16.76
C LYS A 216 -8.15 12.47 16.84
N MET A 217 -9.02 11.52 16.49
CA MET A 217 -10.48 11.66 16.61
C MET A 217 -10.93 11.95 18.05
N ASN A 218 -10.34 11.28 19.03
CA ASN A 218 -10.65 11.49 20.45
C ASN A 218 -10.22 12.88 20.95
N GLN A 219 -9.11 13.42 20.43
CA GLN A 219 -8.66 14.77 20.75
C GLN A 219 -9.61 15.83 20.18
N THR A 220 -10.13 15.64 18.97
CA THR A 220 -11.04 16.60 18.31
C THR A 220 -12.50 16.50 18.78
N GLY A 221 -12.92 15.37 19.37
CA GLY A 221 -14.27 15.18 19.91
C GLY A 221 -14.46 15.67 21.36
N SER A 222 -13.40 16.19 21.99
CA SER A 222 -13.40 16.67 23.39
C SER A 222 -13.55 18.19 23.53
N THR A 223 -14.01 18.88 22.48
CA THR A 223 -14.32 20.32 22.43
C THR A 223 -15.74 20.53 21.94
#